data_AF-A0A9N8LYM4-F1
#
_entry.id   AF-A0A9N8LYM4-F1
#
_cell.length_a   1.000
_cell.length_b   1.000
_cell.length_c   1.000
_cell.angle_alpha   90.00
_cell.angle_beta   90.00
_cell.angle_gamma   90.00
#
_symmetry.space_group_name_H-M   'P 1'
#
loop_
_entity.id
_entity.type
_entity.pdbx_description
1 polymer ?
#
loop_
_entity_poly.entity_id
_entity_poly.type
_entity_poly.pdbx_seq_one_letter_code
_entity_poly.pdbx_strand_id
1 'polypeptide(L)'
;DGETILENTQVKSSCQGGDAYVCNKQQPFVSPTNPMLSYAVGARPIANGKQNFYGACYSITFNQLPGKTLVFQAVNSGEYAHANQVDLQVPG
;
A
#
# COMPACT_ATOMS: atom_id res chain seq x y z
N ASP A 1 -2.34 -6.79 17.61
CA ASP A 1 -3.52 -7.53 17.11
C ASP A 1 -3.93 -7.10 15.69
N GLY A 2 -3.34 -6.03 15.13
CA GLY A 2 -3.68 -5.51 13.81
C GLY A 2 -4.93 -4.63 13.80
N GLU A 3 -5.58 -4.43 14.95
CA GLU A 3 -6.81 -3.64 15.09
C GLU A 3 -6.63 -2.44 16.02
N THR A 4 -5.91 -2.64 17.13
CA THR A 4 -5.66 -1.59 18.12
C THR A 4 -4.70 -0.55 17.55
N ILE A 5 -5.17 0.70 17.44
CA ILE A 5 -4.36 1.82 16.96
C ILE A 5 -3.35 2.18 18.04
N LEU A 6 -2.09 2.36 17.63
CA LEU A 6 -1.06 2.91 18.50
C LEU A 6 -1.18 4.43 18.52
N GLU A 7 -1.48 5.00 19.69
CA GLU A 7 -1.59 6.46 19.87
C GLU A 7 -0.24 7.17 19.70
N ASN A 8 0.86 6.47 20.01
CA ASN A 8 2.20 6.99 19.82
C ASN A 8 2.75 6.54 18.46
N THR A 9 2.89 7.48 17.52
CA THR A 9 3.44 7.24 16.18
C THR A 9 4.94 6.98 16.17
N GLN A 10 5.63 7.14 17.30
CA GLN A 10 7.06 6.84 17.46
C GLN A 10 7.33 5.41 17.97
N VAL A 11 6.30 4.58 18.14
CA VAL A 11 6.51 3.16 18.47
C VAL A 11 7.28 2.52 17.32
N LYS A 12 8.40 1.88 17.68
CA LYS A 12 9.32 1.28 16.71
C LYS A 12 8.65 0.13 15.98
N SER A 13 8.92 0.00 14.68
CA SER A 13 8.46 -1.14 13.88
C SER A 13 9.00 -2.47 14.42
N SER A 14 8.18 -3.50 14.40
CA SER A 14 8.59 -4.87 14.76
C SER A 14 9.65 -5.46 13.84
N CYS A 15 9.70 -5.01 12.57
CA CYS A 15 10.78 -5.36 11.65
C CYS A 15 12.15 -4.86 12.13
N GLN A 16 12.18 -3.92 13.08
CA GLN A 16 13.38 -3.39 13.72
C GLN A 16 13.43 -3.74 15.22
N GLY A 17 12.65 -4.72 15.68
CA GLY A 17 12.60 -5.17 17.07
C GLY A 17 11.73 -4.32 18.00
N GLY A 18 10.76 -3.58 17.47
CA GLY A 18 9.71 -2.91 18.25
C GLY A 18 8.36 -3.64 18.24
N ASP A 19 7.30 -2.89 18.55
CA ASP A 19 5.94 -3.45 18.72
C ASP A 19 4.91 -2.89 17.72
N ALA A 20 5.32 -2.05 16.76
CA ALA A 20 4.44 -1.56 15.72
C ALA A 20 4.36 -2.55 14.53
N TYR A 21 3.14 -2.95 14.20
CA TYR A 21 2.80 -3.83 13.08
C TYR A 21 1.80 -3.13 12.15
N VAL A 22 1.62 -3.67 10.94
CA VAL A 22 0.64 -3.17 9.97
C VAL A 22 -0.80 -3.47 10.43
N CYS A 23 -1.75 -2.59 10.12
CA CYS A 23 -3.15 -2.78 10.49
C CYS A 23 -3.87 -3.75 9.54
N ASN A 24 -4.78 -4.59 10.05
CA ASN A 24 -5.58 -5.54 9.28
C ASN A 24 -6.46 -4.83 8.24
N LYS A 25 -6.92 -3.61 8.54
CA LYS A 25 -7.74 -2.79 7.63
C LYS A 25 -6.97 -2.26 6.42
N GLN A 26 -5.66 -2.47 6.35
CA GLN A 26 -4.82 -2.16 5.19
C GLN A 26 -4.70 -3.34 4.21
N GLN A 27 -5.57 -4.35 4.34
CA GLN A 27 -5.72 -5.40 3.34
C GLN A 27 -6.44 -4.86 2.10
N PRO A 28 -6.15 -5.39 0.91
CA PRO A 28 -6.83 -5.01 -0.32
C PRO A 28 -8.28 -5.49 -0.27
N PHE A 29 -9.18 -4.75 -0.92
CA PHE A 29 -10.58 -5.13 -1.02
C PHE A 29 -11.18 -4.74 -2.37
N VAL A 30 -12.22 -5.45 -2.76
CA VAL A 30 -13.02 -5.11 -3.94
C VAL A 30 -14.11 -4.12 -3.53
N SER A 31 -14.39 -3.13 -4.38
CA SER A 31 -15.48 -2.19 -4.13
C SER A 31 -16.81 -2.93 -3.94
N PRO A 32 -17.58 -2.63 -2.86
CA PRO A 32 -18.87 -3.28 -2.62
C PRO A 32 -19.91 -3.04 -3.72
N THR A 33 -19.74 -1.98 -4.52
CA THR A 33 -20.69 -1.56 -5.56
C THR A 33 -20.15 -1.74 -6.97
N ASN A 34 -18.87 -2.09 -7.14
CA ASN A 34 -18.25 -2.27 -8.45
C ASN A 34 -17.19 -3.39 -8.44
N PRO A 35 -17.49 -4.61 -8.95
CA PRO A 35 -16.54 -5.73 -8.96
C PRO A 35 -15.35 -5.54 -9.91
N MET A 36 -15.35 -4.49 -10.74
CA MET A 36 -14.24 -4.11 -11.62
C MET A 36 -13.30 -3.09 -10.96
N LEU A 37 -13.63 -2.60 -9.76
CA LEU A 37 -12.82 -1.64 -9.01
C LEU A 37 -12.34 -2.27 -7.70
N SER A 38 -11.03 -2.24 -7.47
CA SER A 38 -10.41 -2.67 -6.21
C SER A 38 -9.64 -1.53 -5.58
N TYR A 39 -9.37 -1.66 -4.28
CA TYR A 39 -8.56 -0.73 -3.50
C TYR A 39 -7.47 -1.50 -2.77
N ALA A 40 -6.27 -0.92 -2.70
CA ALA A 40 -5.15 -1.49 -1.96
C ALA A 40 -4.23 -0.39 -1.43
N VAL A 41 -3.32 -0.77 -0.55
CA VAL A 41 -2.17 0.03 -0.16
C VAL A 41 -0.88 -0.70 -0.52
N GLY A 42 0.25 -0.01 -0.39
CA GLY A 42 1.56 -0.65 -0.44
C GLY A 42 2.68 0.33 -0.69
N ALA A 43 3.68 -0.10 -1.46
CA ALA A 43 4.95 0.60 -1.60
C ALA A 43 5.29 0.99 -3.05
N ARG A 44 6.05 2.07 -3.18
CA ARG A 44 6.60 2.51 -4.47
C ARG A 44 8.05 3.04 -4.32
N PRO A 45 8.83 3.12 -5.43
CA PRO A 45 10.22 3.55 -5.38
C PRO A 45 10.42 5.00 -4.95
N ILE A 46 11.52 5.23 -4.22
CA ILE A 46 11.97 6.58 -3.81
C ILE A 46 12.54 7.38 -4.99
N ALA A 47 12.92 6.71 -6.08
CA ALA A 47 13.74 7.23 -7.19
C ALA A 47 13.16 8.42 -7.98
N ASN A 48 11.90 8.82 -7.76
CA ASN A 48 11.27 9.96 -8.44
C ASN A 48 11.27 11.27 -7.62
N GLY A 49 12.19 11.40 -6.67
CA GLY A 49 12.39 12.65 -5.94
C GLY A 49 11.40 12.83 -4.79
N LYS A 50 11.81 12.32 -3.62
CA LYS A 50 11.33 12.65 -2.27
C LYS A 50 9.85 12.34 -1.96
N GLN A 51 9.67 11.59 -0.87
CA GLN A 51 8.52 11.35 0.05
C GLN A 51 7.11 11.97 -0.18
N ASN A 52 6.87 12.91 -1.08
CA ASN A 52 5.58 13.53 -1.37
C ASN A 52 4.50 12.57 -1.91
N PHE A 53 4.84 11.29 -2.11
CA PHE A 53 3.86 10.29 -2.49
C PHE A 53 3.23 9.57 -1.29
N TYR A 54 3.78 9.70 -0.08
CA TYR A 54 3.14 9.09 1.09
C TYR A 54 1.72 9.64 1.23
N GLY A 55 0.73 8.75 1.19
CA GLY A 55 -0.69 9.09 1.19
C GLY A 55 -1.29 9.38 -0.19
N ALA A 56 -0.48 9.50 -1.26
CA ALA A 56 -0.99 9.70 -2.62
C ALA A 56 -1.66 8.43 -3.17
N CYS A 57 -2.71 8.63 -3.97
CA CYS A 57 -3.47 7.57 -4.62
C CYS A 57 -3.21 7.54 -6.12
N TYR A 58 -3.11 6.34 -6.68
CA TYR A 58 -2.84 6.08 -8.09
C TYR A 58 -3.91 5.13 -8.64
N SER A 59 -4.36 5.38 -9.86
CA SER A 59 -5.22 4.47 -10.60
C SER A 59 -4.37 3.60 -11.52
N ILE A 60 -4.44 2.28 -11.32
CA ILE A 60 -3.72 1.27 -12.09
C ILE A 60 -4.74 0.51 -12.93
N THR A 61 -4.50 0.49 -14.24
CA THR A 61 -5.21 -0.38 -15.17
C THR A 61 -4.26 -1.49 -15.60
N PHE A 62 -4.75 -2.73 -15.64
CA PHE A 62 -3.91 -3.89 -15.92
C PHE A 62 -4.09 -4.33 -17.37
N ASN A 63 -2.99 -4.45 -18.11
CA ASN A 63 -3.03 -5.00 -19.47
C ASN A 63 -3.53 -6.46 -19.47
N GLN A 64 -3.16 -7.23 -18.44
CA GLN A 64 -3.52 -8.64 -18.29
C GLN A 64 -4.91 -8.85 -17.67
N LEU A 65 -5.52 -7.80 -17.09
CA LEU A 65 -6.88 -7.84 -16.54
C LEU A 65 -7.73 -6.70 -17.13
N PRO A 66 -8.10 -6.79 -18.42
CA PRO A 66 -8.81 -5.72 -19.10
C PRO A 66 -10.10 -5.30 -18.38
N GLY A 67 -10.31 -4.00 -18.27
CA GLY A 67 -11.48 -3.41 -17.61
C GLY A 67 -11.41 -3.38 -16.08
N LYS A 68 -10.43 -4.05 -15.45
CA LYS A 68 -10.21 -3.93 -14.00
C LYS A 68 -9.33 -2.72 -13.69
N THR A 69 -9.72 -2.01 -12.65
CA THR A 69 -8.99 -0.87 -12.10
C THR A 69 -8.67 -1.13 -10.64
N LEU A 70 -7.43 -0.85 -10.25
CA LEU A 70 -7.02 -0.81 -8.85
C LEU A 70 -6.68 0.63 -8.48
N VAL A 71 -7.33 1.16 -7.45
CA VAL A 71 -6.89 2.39 -6.79
C VAL A 71 -5.95 2.00 -5.66
N PHE A 72 -4.70 2.42 -5.77
CA PHE A 72 -3.62 2.08 -4.85
C PHE A 72 -3.16 3.33 -4.10
N GLN A 73 -3.05 3.26 -2.77
CA GLN A 73 -2.42 4.30 -1.95
C GLN A 73 -1.00 3.91 -1.56
N ALA A 74 -0.03 4.79 -1.82
CA ALA A 74 1.34 4.57 -1.38
C ALA A 74 1.47 4.94 0.11
N VAL A 75 1.72 3.94 0.96
CA VAL A 75 1.90 4.11 2.42
C VAL A 75 3.30 3.72 2.88
N ASN A 76 4.07 3.05 2.01
CA ASN A 76 5.45 2.68 2.25
C ASN A 76 6.33 3.02 1.03
N SER A 77 7.64 2.93 1.20
CA SER A 77 8.61 3.00 0.10
C SER A 77 9.47 1.73 0.07
N GLY A 78 10.12 1.49 -1.06
CA GLY A 78 11.03 0.36 -1.24
C GLY A 78 12.11 0.66 -2.27
N GLU A 79 13.14 -0.18 -2.27
CA GLU A 79 14.21 -0.17 -3.26
C GLU A 79 13.83 -1.10 -4.40
N TYR A 80 13.62 -0.54 -5.58
CA TYR A 80 13.10 -1.26 -6.74
C TYR A 80 13.96 -1.01 -7.97
N ALA A 81 14.02 -2.01 -8.86
CA ALA A 81 14.79 -1.93 -10.09
C ALA A 81 14.19 -0.93 -11.11
N HIS A 82 12.90 -0.63 -11.01
CA HIS A 82 12.18 0.23 -11.96
C HIS A 82 11.44 1.36 -11.24
N ALA A 83 11.51 2.57 -11.80
CA ALA A 83 10.90 3.78 -11.22
C ALA A 83 9.36 3.76 -11.17
N ASN A 84 8.72 2.89 -11.95
CA ASN A 84 7.26 2.74 -12.04
C ASN A 84 6.76 1.42 -11.42
N GLN A 85 7.63 0.68 -10.74
CA GLN A 85 7.22 -0.50 -9.99
C GLN A 85 6.34 -0.07 -8.81
N VAL A 86 5.36 -0.89 -8.48
CA VAL A 86 4.58 -0.79 -7.24
C VAL A 86 4.48 -2.17 -6.62
N ASP A 87 4.60 -2.24 -5.30
CA ASP A 87 4.33 -3.46 -4.55
C ASP A 87 2.99 -3.30 -3.83
N LEU A 88 2.07 -4.20 -4.15
CA LEU A 88 0.78 -4.26 -3.48
C LEU A 88 0.94 -5.03 -2.17
N GLN A 89 0.44 -4.45 -1.09
CA GLN A 89 0.38 -5.14 0.19
C GLN A 89 -0.79 -6.13 0.16
N VAL A 90 -0.49 -7.41 0.00
CA VAL A 90 -1.46 -8.50 0.00
C VAL A 90 -0.98 -9.55 0.99
N PRO A 91 -1.76 -9.88 2.05
CA PRO A 91 -1.41 -11.00 2.92
C PRO A 91 -1.30 -12.30 2.11
N GLY A 92 -0.23 -13.05 2.32
CA GLY A 92 0.08 -14.30 1.63
C GLY A 92 0.87 -15.26 2.51
#